data_AF-A0A7Y2XFU2-F1
#
_entry.id   AF-A0A7Y2XFU2-F1
#
_cell.length_a   1.000
_cell.length_b   1.000
_cell.length_c   1.000
_cell.angle_alpha   90.00
_cell.angle_beta   90.00
_cell.angle_gamma   90.00
#
_symmetry.space_group_name_H-M   'P 1'
#
loop_
_entity.id
_entity.type
_entity.pdbx_description
1 polymer ?
#
loop_
_entity_poly.entity_id
_entity_poly.type
_entity_poly.pdbx_seq_one_letter_code
_entity_poly.pdbx_strand_id
1 'polypeptide(L)'
;MDNNEYISSGTFKGNHPHYDRDNRGNLVVADSDGDTYLEACRLVRKDGFFRVAQDFNMHEVNNFPQDYLVSSSDVTEYSTYVRAIADSELGSGPSPLGAPDELSYNGRNFDTPTDIPMGGTVGASQQLMSRSVYVDTMNSGLQTHIADCFGNGDRNDCGLADPTQHSVYEFYPFFDIQVTHLSRWNEMAADDPVDITDEEIANAGYSRGRADLAGSEKGRSTGQTTIENGNVGLISTQPITAVPAAIYDTADLYIRAGEGDDPPTPSGDPTVEGVLSAAGGTSDAAILTLTGSNDVSCNKLTNSEFICEIGPLATSPTLTVSNYFKNNTDLIICSDQLTTLSHVLGTSAATNETVFALPPAGITGVSLVISRFPCS
;
A
#
# COMPACT_ATOMS: atom_id res chain seq x y z
N MET A 1 -12.17 -13.94 -16.66
CA MET A 1 -13.38 -13.10 -16.57
C MET A 1 -13.01 -11.78 -17.22
N ASP A 2 -13.64 -11.43 -18.34
CA ASP A 2 -13.43 -10.16 -19.05
C ASP A 2 -14.34 -9.08 -18.46
N ASN A 3 -13.77 -8.17 -17.68
CA ASN A 3 -14.32 -6.83 -17.45
C ASN A 3 -13.29 -5.80 -17.94
N ASN A 4 -12.91 -5.95 -19.20
CA ASN A 4 -12.28 -4.87 -19.92
C ASN A 4 -13.35 -3.85 -20.30
N GLU A 5 -13.55 -2.83 -19.47
CA GLU A 5 -14.40 -1.70 -19.80
C GLU A 5 -13.69 -0.79 -20.83
N TYR A 6 -13.55 -1.31 -22.06
CA TYR A 6 -13.05 -0.58 -23.21
C TYR A 6 -14.13 0.38 -23.72
N ILE A 7 -14.02 1.67 -23.39
CA ILE A 7 -14.95 2.68 -23.91
C ILE A 7 -14.68 2.90 -25.41
N SER A 8 -15.73 2.78 -26.23
CA SER A 8 -15.66 2.66 -27.70
C SER A 8 -15.91 3.97 -28.48
N SER A 9 -15.82 5.15 -27.85
CA SER A 9 -15.90 6.43 -28.58
C SER A 9 -15.34 7.64 -27.82
N GLY A 10 -14.53 8.47 -28.49
CA GLY A 10 -13.96 9.73 -27.98
C GLY A 10 -12.62 10.06 -28.65
N THR A 11 -12.24 11.34 -28.74
CA THR A 11 -11.16 11.86 -29.61
C THR A 11 -9.73 11.72 -29.05
N PHE A 12 -9.46 10.75 -28.17
CA PHE A 12 -8.12 10.36 -27.71
C PHE A 12 -8.00 8.84 -27.72
N LYS A 13 -7.51 8.26 -28.82
CA LYS A 13 -7.33 6.81 -28.95
C LYS A 13 -6.10 6.33 -28.16
N GLY A 14 -6.30 6.09 -26.87
CA GLY A 14 -5.53 5.21 -25.99
C GLY A 14 -6.51 4.31 -25.22
N ASN A 15 -6.10 3.10 -24.85
CA ASN A 15 -7.00 2.02 -24.41
C ASN A 15 -7.56 2.16 -22.96
N HIS A 16 -7.49 3.35 -22.36
CA HIS A 16 -8.14 3.71 -21.08
C HIS A 16 -8.18 5.25 -20.92
N PRO A 17 -9.07 5.81 -20.07
CA PRO A 17 -9.10 7.25 -19.79
C PRO A 17 -7.86 7.70 -18.98
N HIS A 18 -7.24 8.80 -19.36
CA HIS A 18 -6.20 9.45 -18.55
C HIS A 18 -6.84 10.51 -17.63
N TYR A 19 -6.25 10.73 -16.45
CA TYR A 19 -6.77 11.65 -15.46
C TYR A 19 -5.73 12.66 -14.98
N ASP A 20 -6.19 13.85 -14.60
CA ASP A 20 -5.46 14.83 -13.79
C ASP A 20 -6.28 15.19 -12.54
N ARG A 21 -5.74 16.00 -11.65
CA ARG A 21 -6.45 16.51 -10.47
C ARG A 21 -6.97 17.93 -10.70
N ASP A 22 -8.24 18.15 -10.35
CA ASP A 22 -8.80 19.50 -10.30
C ASP A 22 -8.28 20.31 -9.09
N ASN A 23 -8.75 21.55 -8.93
CA ASN A 23 -8.37 22.42 -7.81
C ASN A 23 -8.85 21.93 -6.43
N ARG A 24 -9.66 20.88 -6.38
CA ARG A 24 -10.18 20.23 -5.16
C ARG A 24 -9.56 18.84 -4.96
N GLY A 25 -8.63 18.45 -5.83
CA GLY A 25 -7.95 17.16 -5.82
C GLY A 25 -8.76 16.00 -6.37
N ASN A 26 -9.93 16.25 -6.97
CA ASN A 26 -10.73 15.23 -7.63
C ASN A 26 -10.07 14.84 -8.95
N LEU A 27 -10.09 13.54 -9.28
CA LEU A 27 -9.68 13.06 -10.59
C LEU A 27 -10.67 13.54 -11.65
N VAL A 28 -10.15 14.19 -12.69
CA VAL A 28 -10.88 14.66 -13.86
C VAL A 28 -10.24 14.10 -15.11
N VAL A 29 -11.04 13.71 -16.10
CA VAL A 29 -10.53 13.13 -17.34
C VAL A 29 -9.77 14.21 -18.12
N ALA A 30 -8.57 13.88 -18.58
CA ALA A 30 -7.83 14.65 -19.59
C ALA A 30 -8.37 14.27 -20.97
N ASP A 31 -9.26 15.09 -21.53
CA ASP A 31 -10.09 14.75 -22.70
C ASP A 31 -9.73 15.54 -23.98
N SER A 32 -8.71 16.40 -23.90
CA SER A 32 -8.32 17.34 -24.94
C SER A 32 -6.81 17.33 -25.25
N ASP A 33 -6.46 17.74 -26.48
CA ASP A 33 -5.08 17.69 -26.98
C ASP A 33 -4.25 18.72 -26.22
N GLY A 34 -3.18 18.26 -25.57
CA GLY A 34 -2.33 19.12 -24.74
C GLY A 34 -2.75 19.22 -23.28
N ASP A 35 -3.79 18.48 -22.87
CA ASP A 35 -4.09 18.29 -21.45
C ASP A 35 -2.93 17.58 -20.75
N THR A 36 -2.71 17.96 -19.49
CA THR A 36 -1.79 17.25 -18.60
C THR A 36 -2.53 16.08 -17.97
N TYR A 37 -1.81 15.00 -17.69
CA TYR A 37 -2.35 13.86 -16.96
C TYR A 37 -1.26 13.23 -16.08
N LEU A 38 -1.69 12.50 -15.06
CA LEU A 38 -0.84 11.73 -14.18
C LEU A 38 -0.62 10.34 -14.77
N GLU A 39 0.61 9.85 -14.66
CA GLU A 39 1.01 8.57 -15.23
C GLU A 39 2.06 7.90 -14.34
N ALA A 40 1.93 6.58 -14.18
CA ALA A 40 2.86 5.77 -13.42
C ALA A 40 3.29 4.59 -14.30
N CYS A 41 4.06 4.83 -15.36
CA CYS A 41 4.49 3.78 -16.29
C CYS A 41 5.66 2.94 -15.75
N ARG A 42 5.60 1.62 -15.97
CA ARG A 42 6.76 0.73 -15.86
C ARG A 42 7.60 0.79 -17.13
N LEU A 43 8.92 0.99 -16.97
CA LEU A 43 9.87 1.02 -18.09
C LEU A 43 10.75 -0.23 -18.12
N VAL A 44 10.79 -0.90 -19.27
CA VAL A 44 11.66 -2.06 -19.53
C VAL A 44 12.68 -1.74 -20.62
N ARG A 45 13.85 -2.38 -20.58
CA ARG A 45 14.83 -2.26 -21.67
C ARG A 45 14.53 -3.26 -22.77
N LYS A 46 14.31 -2.75 -23.99
CA LYS A 46 14.17 -3.54 -25.21
C LYS A 46 15.10 -2.96 -26.26
N ASP A 47 16.00 -3.80 -26.79
CA ASP A 47 16.99 -3.42 -27.82
C ASP A 47 17.87 -2.23 -27.42
N GLY A 48 18.20 -2.10 -26.13
CA GLY A 48 19.01 -1.00 -25.59
C GLY A 48 18.24 0.30 -25.31
N PHE A 49 16.93 0.34 -25.53
CA PHE A 49 16.08 1.50 -25.25
C PHE A 49 15.06 1.21 -24.15
N PHE A 50 14.72 2.21 -23.33
CA PHE A 50 13.57 2.11 -22.44
C PHE A 50 12.27 2.17 -23.25
N ARG A 51 11.37 1.25 -22.95
CA ARG A 51 10.02 1.15 -23.52
C ARG A 51 9.01 1.03 -22.38
N VAL A 52 7.85 1.61 -22.56
CA VAL A 52 6.71 1.40 -21.66
C VAL A 52 6.26 -0.05 -21.78
N ALA A 53 6.15 -0.72 -20.63
CA ALA A 53 5.58 -2.07 -20.50
C ALA A 53 4.16 -1.98 -19.96
N GLN A 54 3.48 -3.13 -19.85
CA GLN A 54 2.26 -3.23 -19.06
C GLN A 54 2.53 -2.79 -17.62
N ASP A 55 1.49 -2.31 -16.94
CA ASP A 55 1.57 -2.02 -15.52
C ASP A 55 1.75 -3.31 -14.73
N PHE A 56 2.37 -3.19 -13.56
CA PHE A 56 2.35 -4.26 -12.58
C PHE A 56 0.91 -4.58 -12.23
N ASN A 57 0.59 -5.88 -12.21
CA ASN A 57 -0.69 -6.39 -11.77
C ASN A 57 -0.43 -7.34 -10.60
N MET A 58 -0.77 -6.89 -9.39
CA MET A 58 -0.60 -7.67 -8.17
C MET A 58 -1.55 -8.86 -8.20
N HIS A 59 -1.01 -10.05 -7.97
CA HIS A 59 -1.82 -11.22 -7.66
C HIS A 59 -2.19 -11.22 -6.18
N GLU A 60 -1.22 -10.93 -5.31
CA GLU A 60 -1.43 -10.93 -3.85
C GLU A 60 -0.31 -10.20 -3.10
N VAL A 61 -0.65 -9.60 -1.94
CA VAL A 61 0.31 -9.19 -0.90
C VAL A 61 0.30 -10.16 0.27
N ASN A 62 1.47 -10.48 0.82
CA ASN A 62 1.65 -11.41 1.92
C ASN A 62 2.44 -10.79 3.05
N ASN A 63 2.01 -11.04 4.30
CA ASN A 63 2.73 -10.64 5.51
C ASN A 63 3.37 -11.81 6.24
N PHE A 64 4.56 -11.57 6.77
CA PHE A 64 5.37 -12.57 7.45
C PHE A 64 5.95 -12.02 8.75
N PRO A 65 6.13 -12.89 9.77
CA PRO A 65 7.02 -12.57 10.88
C PRO A 65 8.47 -12.47 10.39
N GLN A 66 9.32 -11.81 11.17
CA GLN A 66 10.73 -11.54 10.79
C GLN A 66 11.53 -12.80 10.44
N ASP A 67 11.16 -13.94 11.01
CA ASP A 67 11.91 -15.19 10.94
C ASP A 67 11.45 -16.18 9.86
N TYR A 68 10.33 -15.94 9.17
CA TYR A 68 9.79 -16.92 8.21
C TYR A 68 10.75 -17.21 7.05
N LEU A 69 11.22 -16.20 6.32
CA LEU A 69 12.08 -16.42 5.15
C LEU A 69 13.56 -16.64 5.47
N VAL A 70 13.87 -17.13 6.68
CA VAL A 70 15.25 -17.39 7.13
C VAL A 70 15.66 -18.85 6.88
N SER A 71 14.75 -19.80 7.09
CA SER A 71 15.07 -21.23 6.95
C SER A 71 14.95 -21.70 5.50
N SER A 72 15.74 -22.71 5.13
CA SER A 72 15.69 -23.25 3.76
C SER A 72 14.35 -23.93 3.44
N SER A 73 13.64 -24.47 4.43
CA SER A 73 12.31 -25.07 4.22
C SER A 73 11.28 -24.00 3.89
N ASP A 74 11.29 -22.90 4.62
CA ASP A 74 10.30 -21.82 4.47
C ASP A 74 10.54 -21.05 3.16
N VAL A 75 11.81 -20.81 2.82
CA VAL A 75 12.19 -20.29 1.50
C VAL A 75 11.71 -21.21 0.37
N THR A 76 11.81 -22.53 0.56
CA THR A 76 11.33 -23.51 -0.43
C THR A 76 9.82 -23.51 -0.56
N GLU A 77 9.10 -23.43 0.57
CA GLU A 77 7.63 -23.34 0.61
C GLU A 77 7.16 -22.07 -0.11
N TYR A 78 7.69 -20.90 0.28
CA TYR A 78 7.33 -19.64 -0.35
C TYR A 78 7.70 -19.60 -1.85
N SER A 79 8.87 -20.11 -2.23
CA SER A 79 9.26 -20.18 -3.65
C SER A 79 8.34 -21.12 -4.46
N THR A 80 7.82 -22.17 -3.83
CA THR A 80 6.87 -23.10 -4.45
C THR A 80 5.52 -22.42 -4.67
N TYR A 81 5.07 -21.64 -3.70
CA TYR A 81 3.85 -20.84 -3.81
C TYR A 81 3.95 -19.76 -4.89
N VAL A 82 5.03 -18.96 -4.92
CA VAL A 82 5.25 -17.96 -6.00
C VAL A 82 5.28 -18.63 -7.37
N ARG A 83 5.85 -19.83 -7.46
CA ARG A 83 5.85 -20.62 -8.69
C ARG A 83 4.43 -21.07 -9.08
N ALA A 84 3.62 -21.51 -8.13
CA ALA A 84 2.24 -21.93 -8.38
C ALA A 84 1.39 -20.78 -8.96
N ILE A 85 1.61 -19.55 -8.49
CA ILE A 85 0.99 -18.34 -9.07
C ILE A 85 1.39 -18.21 -10.55
N ALA A 86 2.68 -18.25 -10.84
CA ALA A 86 3.17 -18.14 -12.21
C ALA A 86 2.64 -19.28 -13.12
N ASP A 87 2.58 -20.51 -12.61
CA ASP A 87 2.05 -21.66 -13.34
C ASP A 87 0.56 -21.55 -13.64
N SER A 88 -0.21 -20.95 -12.73
CA SER A 88 -1.63 -20.66 -12.94
C SER A 88 -1.86 -19.65 -14.05
N GLU A 89 -1.09 -18.55 -14.07
CA GLU A 89 -1.17 -17.52 -15.11
C GLU A 89 -0.74 -18.03 -16.49
N LEU A 90 0.15 -19.03 -16.51
CA LEU A 90 0.52 -19.80 -17.71
C LEU A 90 -0.55 -20.82 -18.13
N GLY A 91 -1.61 -21.01 -17.35
CA GLY A 91 -2.67 -22.01 -17.60
C GLY A 91 -2.20 -23.46 -17.41
N SER A 92 -1.07 -23.66 -16.73
CA SER A 92 -0.38 -24.95 -16.58
C SER A 92 -0.54 -25.59 -15.19
N GLY A 93 -1.06 -24.85 -14.23
CA GLY A 93 -1.37 -25.29 -12.87
C GLY A 93 -2.75 -24.83 -12.40
N PRO A 94 -3.26 -25.37 -11.28
CA PRO A 94 -4.42 -24.80 -10.62
C PRO A 94 -4.10 -23.37 -10.16
N SER A 95 -5.11 -22.51 -10.09
CA SER A 95 -4.97 -21.24 -9.37
C SER A 95 -4.63 -21.55 -7.91
N PRO A 96 -3.49 -21.06 -7.39
CA PRO A 96 -3.17 -21.23 -6.00
C PRO A 96 -4.25 -20.56 -5.16
N LEU A 97 -4.57 -21.15 -4.03
CA LEU A 97 -5.29 -20.45 -3.00
C LEU A 97 -4.41 -19.30 -2.50
N GLY A 98 -5.04 -18.21 -2.06
CA GLY A 98 -4.29 -17.15 -1.39
C GLY A 98 -3.69 -17.64 -0.07
N ALA A 99 -2.75 -16.87 0.47
CA ALA A 99 -2.52 -16.94 1.90
C ALA A 99 -3.83 -16.58 2.64
N PRO A 100 -4.30 -17.40 3.59
CA PRO A 100 -3.53 -18.23 4.50
C PRO A 100 -3.41 -19.74 4.17
N ASP A 101 -3.93 -20.22 3.04
CA ASP A 101 -4.12 -21.67 2.83
C ASP A 101 -2.87 -22.43 2.32
N GLU A 102 -1.89 -21.75 1.71
CA GLU A 102 -0.75 -22.43 1.05
C GLU A 102 0.62 -22.37 1.75
N LEU A 103 0.78 -21.54 2.78
CA LEU A 103 2.04 -21.33 3.52
C LEU A 103 1.85 -21.58 5.02
N SER A 104 2.87 -22.15 5.67
CA SER A 104 2.81 -22.55 7.08
C SER A 104 3.76 -21.72 7.95
N TYR A 105 3.23 -20.75 8.69
CA TYR A 105 3.99 -19.97 9.68
C TYR A 105 3.11 -19.37 10.78
N ASN A 106 3.76 -19.01 11.90
CA ASN A 106 3.12 -18.29 12.99
C ASN A 106 2.77 -16.85 12.56
N GLY A 107 1.56 -16.42 12.87
CA GLY A 107 0.98 -15.13 12.51
C GLY A 107 -0.08 -15.22 11.41
N ARG A 108 -0.36 -16.43 10.90
CA ARG A 108 -1.31 -16.67 9.80
C ARG A 108 -2.78 -16.61 10.17
N ASN A 109 -3.08 -17.00 11.40
CA ASN A 109 -4.43 -16.98 11.92
C ASN A 109 -4.40 -16.61 13.39
N PHE A 110 -5.56 -16.26 13.92
CA PHE A 110 -5.73 -15.92 15.31
C PHE A 110 -5.21 -17.02 16.24
N ASP A 111 -5.40 -18.30 15.92
CA ASP A 111 -5.02 -19.42 16.81
C ASP A 111 -3.51 -19.66 16.89
N THR A 112 -2.76 -19.23 15.88
CA THR A 112 -1.31 -19.40 15.78
C THR A 112 -0.64 -18.05 15.53
N PRO A 113 -0.69 -17.10 16.48
CA PRO A 113 -0.10 -15.78 16.31
C PRO A 113 1.43 -15.86 16.30
N THR A 114 2.09 -14.85 15.71
CA THR A 114 3.51 -14.62 15.93
C THR A 114 3.72 -13.86 17.23
N ASP A 115 4.76 -14.19 17.98
CA ASP A 115 5.06 -13.55 19.25
C ASP A 115 6.02 -12.38 19.06
N ILE A 116 5.73 -11.23 19.65
CA ILE A 116 6.78 -10.21 19.85
C ILE A 116 7.65 -10.69 21.01
N PRO A 117 8.97 -10.95 20.78
CA PRO A 117 9.79 -11.62 21.78
C PRO A 117 9.85 -10.87 23.11
N MET A 118 9.22 -11.37 24.18
CA MET A 118 9.32 -10.77 25.52
C MET A 118 10.71 -11.00 26.14
N GLY A 119 11.70 -10.23 25.71
CA GLY A 119 13.08 -10.29 26.18
C GLY A 119 13.38 -9.40 27.38
N GLY A 120 12.60 -9.46 28.48
CA GLY A 120 12.97 -9.01 29.84
C GLY A 120 13.43 -7.55 30.07
N THR A 121 13.49 -6.74 29.03
CA THR A 121 13.89 -5.33 29.05
C THR A 121 12.98 -4.61 28.06
N VAL A 122 12.53 -3.41 28.42
CA VAL A 122 11.88 -2.46 27.51
C VAL A 122 12.64 -2.44 26.17
N GLY A 123 11.96 -2.64 25.04
CA GLY A 123 12.57 -2.68 23.69
C GLY A 123 12.52 -4.01 22.93
N ALA A 124 11.55 -4.89 23.22
CA ALA A 124 11.25 -6.04 22.39
C ALA A 124 10.58 -5.60 21.08
N SER A 125 11.25 -5.84 19.95
CA SER A 125 10.77 -5.42 18.63
C SER A 125 11.00 -6.48 17.58
N GLN A 126 10.13 -6.52 16.58
CA GLN A 126 10.27 -7.36 15.40
C GLN A 126 10.05 -6.54 14.13
N GLN A 127 10.87 -6.74 13.10
CA GLN A 127 10.60 -6.21 11.77
C GLN A 127 9.65 -7.16 11.04
N LEU A 128 8.39 -6.78 10.96
CA LEU A 128 7.42 -7.47 10.11
C LEU A 128 7.84 -7.32 8.64
N MET A 129 7.52 -8.31 7.83
CA MET A 129 7.84 -8.31 6.41
C MET A 129 6.57 -8.41 5.59
N SER A 130 6.48 -7.61 4.55
CA SER A 130 5.47 -7.73 3.49
C SER A 130 6.15 -7.94 2.14
N ARG A 131 5.60 -8.86 1.33
CA ARG A 131 6.02 -9.13 -0.05
C ARG A 131 4.81 -9.29 -0.95
N SER A 132 4.88 -8.72 -2.15
CA SER A 132 3.83 -8.82 -3.16
C SER A 132 4.32 -9.59 -4.36
N VAL A 133 3.43 -10.43 -4.90
CA VAL A 133 3.66 -11.15 -6.15
C VAL A 133 2.92 -10.43 -7.27
N TYR A 134 3.64 -10.00 -8.29
CA TYR A 134 3.08 -9.36 -9.47
C TYR A 134 3.27 -10.24 -10.69
N VAL A 135 2.26 -10.26 -11.55
CA VAL A 135 2.21 -11.10 -12.74
C VAL A 135 1.80 -10.28 -13.96
N ASP A 136 2.58 -10.37 -15.03
CA ASP A 136 2.20 -9.72 -16.29
C ASP A 136 1.12 -10.54 -17.01
N THR A 137 0.07 -9.86 -17.48
CA THR A 137 -0.98 -10.51 -18.26
C THR A 137 -0.49 -10.81 -19.68
N MET A 138 -0.44 -12.09 -20.03
CA MET A 138 -0.13 -12.52 -21.39
C MET A 138 -1.38 -12.67 -22.23
N ASN A 139 -1.33 -12.16 -23.47
CA ASN A 139 -2.37 -12.51 -24.44
C ASN A 139 -2.25 -13.98 -24.88
N SER A 140 -3.34 -14.54 -25.39
CA SER A 140 -3.43 -15.95 -25.80
C SER A 140 -2.41 -16.36 -26.86
N GLY A 141 -1.99 -15.42 -27.73
CA GLY A 141 -0.94 -15.66 -28.72
C GLY A 141 0.43 -15.87 -28.07
N LEU A 142 0.80 -15.05 -27.08
CA LEU A 142 2.03 -15.20 -26.32
C LEU A 142 1.99 -16.46 -25.44
N GLN A 143 0.86 -16.74 -24.78
CA GLN A 143 0.67 -17.99 -24.03
C GLN A 143 0.84 -19.21 -24.92
N THR A 144 0.24 -19.21 -26.12
CA THR A 144 0.39 -20.31 -27.09
C THR A 144 1.84 -20.45 -27.55
N HIS A 145 2.52 -19.34 -27.85
CA HIS A 145 3.92 -19.39 -28.28
C HIS A 145 4.85 -19.95 -27.18
N ILE A 146 4.64 -19.54 -25.92
CA ILE A 146 5.38 -20.10 -24.78
C ILE A 146 5.05 -21.58 -24.61
N ALA A 147 3.78 -21.96 -24.73
CA ALA A 147 3.35 -23.36 -24.68
C ALA A 147 3.94 -24.20 -25.82
N ASP A 148 4.15 -23.66 -27.01
CA ASP A 148 4.83 -24.36 -28.10
C ASP A 148 6.34 -24.51 -27.83
N CYS A 149 6.96 -23.51 -27.18
CA CYS A 149 8.38 -23.57 -26.84
C CYS A 149 8.72 -24.51 -25.68
N PHE A 150 7.81 -24.65 -24.70
CA PHE A 150 8.04 -25.41 -23.48
C PHE A 150 7.14 -26.66 -23.33
N GLY A 151 6.06 -26.75 -24.10
CA GLY A 151 5.12 -27.86 -24.14
C GLY A 151 5.43 -28.88 -25.23
N ASN A 152 4.79 -30.04 -25.14
CA ASN A 152 4.92 -31.20 -26.06
C ASN A 152 6.31 -31.87 -26.20
N GLY A 153 7.31 -31.48 -25.42
CA GLY A 153 8.61 -32.17 -25.37
C GLY A 153 9.54 -31.87 -26.56
N ASP A 154 9.08 -31.13 -27.57
CA ASP A 154 9.90 -30.59 -28.66
C ASP A 154 10.16 -29.10 -28.43
N ARG A 155 11.16 -28.82 -27.60
CA ARG A 155 11.57 -27.45 -27.22
C ARG A 155 12.35 -26.72 -28.33
N ASN A 156 11.86 -26.75 -29.58
CA ASN A 156 12.61 -26.33 -30.76
C ASN A 156 12.08 -25.04 -31.41
N ASP A 157 10.87 -24.59 -31.08
CA ASP A 157 10.24 -23.44 -31.74
C ASP A 157 10.83 -22.08 -31.32
N CYS A 158 11.42 -22.00 -30.13
CA CYS A 158 12.11 -20.79 -29.64
C CYS A 158 13.59 -20.70 -30.06
N GLY A 159 14.12 -21.67 -30.83
CA GLY A 159 15.53 -21.66 -31.25
C GLY A 159 16.53 -21.69 -30.09
N LEU A 160 16.13 -22.24 -28.94
CA LEU A 160 16.98 -22.38 -27.75
C LEU A 160 18.07 -23.42 -28.01
N ALA A 161 19.33 -23.03 -27.83
CA ALA A 161 20.49 -23.86 -28.18
C ALA A 161 20.62 -25.13 -27.32
N ASP A 162 20.19 -25.06 -26.05
CA ASP A 162 20.04 -26.22 -25.16
C ASP A 162 18.74 -26.04 -24.36
N PRO A 163 17.66 -26.69 -24.79
CA PRO A 163 16.39 -26.50 -24.13
C PRO A 163 16.37 -26.96 -22.66
N THR A 164 17.25 -27.87 -22.24
CA THR A 164 17.31 -28.40 -20.86
C THR A 164 17.83 -27.41 -19.83
N GLN A 165 18.46 -26.32 -20.30
CA GLN A 165 19.01 -25.26 -19.44
C GLN A 165 18.06 -24.08 -19.25
N HIS A 166 16.91 -24.08 -19.93
CA HIS A 166 15.95 -22.98 -19.88
C HIS A 166 14.69 -23.36 -19.12
N SER A 167 14.19 -22.43 -18.32
CA SER A 167 12.89 -22.49 -17.68
C SER A 167 11.89 -21.53 -18.33
N VAL A 168 10.60 -21.88 -18.31
CA VAL A 168 9.51 -20.98 -18.74
C VAL A 168 9.52 -19.66 -17.97
N TYR A 169 9.99 -19.68 -16.71
CA TYR A 169 10.13 -18.53 -15.82
C TYR A 169 11.18 -17.50 -16.28
N GLU A 170 12.05 -17.85 -17.24
CA GLU A 170 12.97 -16.87 -17.86
C GLU A 170 12.26 -15.96 -18.87
N PHE A 171 11.09 -16.38 -19.37
CA PHE A 171 10.34 -15.70 -20.42
C PHE A 171 9.04 -15.10 -19.89
N TYR A 172 8.50 -15.66 -18.82
CA TYR A 172 7.31 -15.15 -18.16
C TYR A 172 7.67 -14.11 -17.10
N PRO A 173 7.26 -12.83 -17.24
CA PRO A 173 7.53 -11.82 -16.23
C PRO A 173 6.60 -11.99 -15.02
N PHE A 174 7.17 -12.50 -13.94
CA PHE A 174 6.58 -12.42 -12.60
C PHE A 174 7.62 -11.84 -11.64
N PHE A 175 7.15 -11.16 -10.60
CA PHE A 175 7.99 -10.39 -9.71
C PHE A 175 7.55 -10.61 -8.27
N ASP A 176 8.44 -11.14 -7.45
CA ASP A 176 8.31 -11.12 -6.01
C ASP A 176 9.07 -9.89 -5.48
N ILE A 177 8.33 -8.91 -4.98
CA ILE A 177 8.87 -7.63 -4.52
C ILE A 177 8.68 -7.54 -3.01
N GLN A 178 9.75 -7.23 -2.29
CA GLN A 178 9.62 -6.85 -0.88
C GLN A 178 9.02 -5.45 -0.78
N VAL A 179 7.77 -5.38 -0.32
CA VAL A 179 6.99 -4.15 -0.21
C VAL A 179 6.87 -3.65 1.23
N THR A 180 7.60 -4.25 2.17
CA THR A 180 7.53 -3.90 3.62
C THR A 180 7.62 -2.39 3.89
N HIS A 181 8.52 -1.71 3.19
CA HIS A 181 8.77 -0.27 3.31
C HIS A 181 7.97 0.57 2.29
N LEU A 182 7.09 -0.05 1.50
CA LEU A 182 6.25 0.60 0.49
C LEU A 182 4.76 0.51 0.85
N SER A 183 4.35 -0.60 1.47
CA SER A 183 3.02 -0.80 2.02
C SER A 183 2.81 0.11 3.23
N ARG A 184 1.55 0.45 3.48
CA ARG A 184 1.11 1.03 4.74
C ARG A 184 0.96 -0.07 5.77
N TRP A 185 1.33 0.21 7.01
CA TRP A 185 1.12 -0.69 8.14
C TRP A 185 0.20 -0.04 9.17
N ASN A 186 -0.73 -0.81 9.70
CA ASN A 186 -1.60 -0.38 10.79
C ASN A 186 -1.69 -1.49 11.82
N GLU A 187 -1.73 -1.11 13.10
CA GLU A 187 -2.23 -1.99 14.14
C GLU A 187 -3.76 -1.97 14.12
N MET A 188 -4.37 -3.14 14.12
CA MET A 188 -5.81 -3.33 14.23
C MET A 188 -6.09 -4.10 15.52
N ALA A 189 -6.14 -3.36 16.62
CA ALA A 189 -6.43 -3.87 17.95
C ALA A 189 -7.11 -2.78 18.78
N ALA A 190 -7.61 -3.15 19.96
CA ALA A 190 -7.99 -2.18 20.95
C ALA A 190 -6.86 -2.02 21.97
N ASP A 191 -6.74 -0.84 22.59
CA ASP A 191 -5.65 -0.56 23.54
C ASP A 191 -4.24 -0.76 22.95
N ASP A 192 -4.10 -0.74 21.61
CA ASP A 192 -2.87 -0.76 20.81
C ASP A 192 -1.67 -1.50 21.44
N PRO A 193 -1.75 -2.80 21.79
CA PRO A 193 -0.70 -3.50 22.52
C PRO A 193 0.62 -3.64 21.73
N VAL A 194 0.63 -3.30 20.43
CA VAL A 194 1.77 -3.35 19.53
C VAL A 194 1.90 -2.06 18.71
N ASP A 195 2.87 -1.21 19.04
CA ASP A 195 3.19 -0.06 18.19
C ASP A 195 3.84 -0.52 16.88
N ILE A 196 3.10 -0.40 15.76
CA ILE A 196 3.61 -0.71 14.41
C ILE A 196 3.93 0.59 13.67
N THR A 197 5.21 0.81 13.36
CA THR A 197 5.64 2.02 12.66
C THR A 197 5.05 2.10 11.24
N ASP A 198 4.52 3.26 10.85
CA ASP A 198 4.17 3.60 9.46
C ASP A 198 4.67 5.00 9.06
N GLU A 199 6.00 5.17 9.04
CA GLU A 199 6.57 6.48 8.73
C GLU A 199 6.44 6.84 7.24
N GLU A 200 6.29 8.14 6.95
CA GLU A 200 6.23 8.62 5.57
C GLU A 200 7.54 8.40 4.81
N ILE A 201 7.46 7.88 3.58
CA ILE A 201 8.64 7.57 2.74
C ILE A 201 9.49 8.82 2.45
N ALA A 202 8.87 10.00 2.48
CA ALA A 202 9.58 11.26 2.33
C ALA A 202 10.56 11.56 3.48
N ASN A 203 10.44 10.88 4.63
CA ASN A 203 11.32 11.05 5.77
C ASN A 203 12.64 10.29 5.55
N ALA A 204 13.76 10.95 5.85
CA ALA A 204 15.07 10.33 5.73
C ALA A 204 15.23 9.19 6.77
N GLY A 205 15.44 7.97 6.29
CA GLY A 205 15.60 6.79 7.16
C GLY A 205 14.29 6.24 7.71
N TYR A 206 13.17 6.51 7.04
CA TYR A 206 11.83 6.06 7.42
C TYR A 206 11.77 4.55 7.73
N SER A 207 10.95 4.18 8.72
CA SER A 207 10.65 2.80 9.10
C SER A 207 9.17 2.49 8.90
N ARG A 208 8.88 1.33 8.31
CA ARG A 208 7.54 0.77 8.24
C ARG A 208 7.55 -0.70 8.64
N GLY A 209 6.48 -1.15 9.29
CA GLY A 209 6.32 -2.54 9.73
C GLY A 209 7.26 -2.95 10.87
N ARG A 210 7.88 -2.02 11.58
CA ARG A 210 8.57 -2.33 12.83
C ARG A 210 7.53 -2.38 13.94
N ALA A 211 7.36 -3.55 14.54
CA ALA A 211 6.41 -3.80 15.61
C ALA A 211 7.14 -3.82 16.96
N ASP A 212 6.78 -2.95 17.88
CA ASP A 212 7.29 -2.85 19.25
C ASP A 212 6.17 -3.15 20.25
N LEU A 213 6.49 -3.68 21.43
CA LEU A 213 5.51 -3.72 22.51
C LEU A 213 5.15 -2.29 22.94
N ALA A 214 3.86 -1.98 23.00
CA ALA A 214 3.36 -0.70 23.52
C ALA A 214 3.45 -0.66 25.05
N GLY A 215 4.66 -0.38 25.56
CA GLY A 215 4.91 -0.25 26.98
C GLY A 215 4.62 -1.52 27.79
N SER A 216 3.54 -1.51 28.58
CA SER A 216 3.13 -2.62 29.46
C SER A 216 1.88 -3.37 28.97
N GLU A 217 1.32 -2.97 27.82
CA GLU A 217 0.14 -3.61 27.24
C GLU A 217 0.45 -5.03 26.78
N LYS A 218 -0.58 -5.85 26.80
CA LYS A 218 -0.53 -7.28 26.50
C LYS A 218 -1.81 -7.69 25.83
N GLY A 219 -1.74 -8.69 24.96
CA GLY A 219 -2.91 -9.23 24.30
C GLY A 219 -2.62 -9.59 22.85
N ARG A 220 -3.70 -9.84 22.11
CA ARG A 220 -3.63 -10.12 20.68
C ARG A 220 -3.86 -8.86 19.88
N SER A 221 -3.15 -8.78 18.77
CA SER A 221 -3.21 -7.68 17.81
C SER A 221 -3.17 -8.22 16.39
N THR A 222 -3.55 -7.38 15.43
CA THR A 222 -3.40 -7.69 14.00
C THR A 222 -2.61 -6.57 13.34
N GLY A 223 -1.42 -6.89 12.84
CA GLY A 223 -0.68 -5.98 11.96
C GLY A 223 -1.20 -6.12 10.54
N GLN A 224 -1.93 -5.12 10.07
CA GLN A 224 -2.45 -5.08 8.72
C GLN A 224 -1.52 -4.31 7.80
N THR A 225 -1.32 -4.84 6.60
CA THR A 225 -0.73 -4.09 5.49
C THR A 225 -1.75 -3.70 4.46
N THR A 226 -1.50 -2.57 3.82
CA THR A 226 -2.30 -2.11 2.69
C THR A 226 -1.39 -1.52 1.61
N ILE A 227 -1.55 -1.95 0.37
CA ILE A 227 -0.77 -1.45 -0.77
C ILE A 227 -1.61 -1.46 -2.04
N GLU A 228 -1.36 -0.50 -2.93
CA GLU A 228 -2.03 -0.48 -4.22
C GLU A 228 -1.46 -1.54 -5.19
N ASN A 229 -2.35 -2.17 -5.94
CA ASN A 229 -2.07 -3.34 -6.79
C ASN A 229 -1.23 -3.03 -8.03
N GLY A 230 -1.15 -1.75 -8.40
CA GLY A 230 -0.45 -1.28 -9.61
C GLY A 230 0.90 -0.63 -9.34
N ASN A 231 1.46 -0.03 -10.40
CA ASN A 231 2.71 0.74 -10.33
C ASN A 231 2.67 1.86 -9.27
N VAL A 232 1.49 2.44 -9.07
CA VAL A 232 1.20 3.53 -8.14
C VAL A 232 1.50 3.13 -6.69
N GLY A 233 1.23 1.87 -6.30
CA GLY A 233 1.56 1.33 -4.99
C GLY A 233 3.06 1.21 -4.74
N LEU A 234 3.85 0.95 -5.78
CA LEU A 234 5.31 0.85 -5.69
C LEU A 234 6.02 2.20 -5.62
N ILE A 235 5.30 3.30 -5.87
CA ILE A 235 5.84 4.67 -5.78
C ILE A 235 5.14 5.52 -4.70
N SER A 236 4.22 4.93 -3.93
CA SER A 236 3.51 5.55 -2.80
C SER A 236 2.89 6.91 -3.14
N THR A 237 2.16 6.98 -4.24
CA THR A 237 1.39 8.17 -4.69
C THR A 237 -0.10 7.91 -4.53
N GLN A 238 -0.92 8.97 -4.55
CA GLN A 238 -2.37 8.80 -4.56
C GLN A 238 -2.86 8.12 -5.85
N PRO A 239 -4.02 7.43 -5.83
CA PRO A 239 -4.59 6.81 -7.02
C PRO A 239 -4.74 7.81 -8.17
N ILE A 240 -4.32 7.38 -9.37
CA ILE A 240 -4.35 8.20 -10.60
C ILE A 240 -5.48 7.79 -11.56
N THR A 241 -6.35 6.87 -11.14
CA THR A 241 -7.52 6.40 -11.90
C THR A 241 -8.79 6.48 -11.06
N ALA A 242 -9.92 6.79 -11.70
CA ALA A 242 -11.22 6.97 -11.04
C ALA A 242 -11.99 5.64 -10.84
N VAL A 243 -11.53 4.54 -11.44
CA VAL A 243 -12.25 3.24 -11.44
C VAL A 243 -11.69 2.30 -10.35
N PRO A 244 -12.55 1.67 -9.52
CA PRO A 244 -12.20 1.04 -8.25
C PRO A 244 -12.03 -0.48 -8.35
N ALA A 245 -11.32 -1.01 -9.35
CA ALA A 245 -10.88 -2.41 -9.23
C ALA A 245 -9.96 -2.43 -8.00
N ALA A 246 -10.39 -3.10 -6.91
CA ALA A 246 -9.83 -3.06 -5.56
C ALA A 246 -8.42 -2.47 -5.60
N ILE A 247 -8.33 -1.15 -5.47
CA ILE A 247 -7.09 -0.44 -5.80
C ILE A 247 -6.01 -0.96 -4.87
N TYR A 248 -6.42 -1.32 -3.66
CA TYR A 248 -5.57 -1.86 -2.62
C TYR A 248 -5.85 -3.34 -2.39
N ASP A 249 -4.78 -4.05 -2.08
CA ASP A 249 -4.81 -5.36 -1.44
C ASP A 249 -4.32 -5.23 0.00
N THR A 250 -4.77 -6.14 0.86
CA THR A 250 -4.43 -6.15 2.27
C THR A 250 -4.03 -7.53 2.74
N ALA A 251 -3.02 -7.57 3.59
CA ALA A 251 -2.65 -8.79 4.31
C ALA A 251 -2.62 -8.51 5.80
N ASP A 252 -3.14 -9.46 6.56
CA ASP A 252 -3.13 -9.44 8.02
C ASP A 252 -2.00 -10.34 8.56
N LEU A 253 -1.41 -9.91 9.66
CA LEU A 253 -0.50 -10.72 10.47
C LEU A 253 -0.98 -10.69 11.92
N TYR A 254 -1.35 -11.84 12.46
CA TYR A 254 -1.82 -11.96 13.83
C TYR A 254 -0.65 -12.02 14.80
N ILE A 255 -0.64 -11.12 15.77
CA ILE A 255 0.46 -10.88 16.68
C ILE A 255 -0.02 -11.11 18.12
N ARG A 256 0.85 -11.68 18.96
CA ARG A 256 0.64 -11.75 20.41
C ARG A 256 1.71 -10.93 21.12
N ALA A 257 1.24 -9.90 21.83
CA ALA A 257 2.01 -9.08 22.74
C ALA A 257 1.96 -9.66 24.14
N GLY A 258 3.12 -9.77 24.80
CA GLY A 258 3.11 -9.83 26.26
C GLY A 258 2.73 -11.17 26.92
N GLU A 259 2.55 -12.26 26.16
CA GLU A 259 1.94 -13.54 26.56
C GLU A 259 0.44 -13.46 26.97
N GLY A 260 -0.27 -12.38 26.61
CA GLY A 260 -1.72 -12.27 26.83
C GLY A 260 -2.51 -12.99 25.74
N ASP A 261 -3.42 -13.89 26.11
CA ASP A 261 -4.33 -14.56 25.15
C ASP A 261 -5.70 -13.86 25.02
N ASP A 262 -6.04 -12.95 25.94
CA ASP A 262 -7.30 -12.20 25.86
C ASP A 262 -7.16 -11.08 24.80
N PRO A 263 -8.03 -11.02 23.78
CA PRO A 263 -8.11 -9.85 22.93
C PRO A 263 -8.54 -8.66 23.79
N PRO A 264 -7.90 -7.49 23.64
CA PRO A 264 -8.35 -6.28 24.32
C PRO A 264 -9.81 -5.98 23.93
N THR A 265 -10.57 -5.39 24.87
CA THR A 265 -11.96 -5.01 24.60
C THR A 265 -11.94 -3.87 23.60
N PRO A 266 -12.77 -3.85 22.53
CA PRO A 266 -12.85 -2.71 21.62
C PRO A 266 -12.89 -1.40 22.40
N SER A 267 -11.95 -0.48 22.15
CA SER A 267 -11.83 0.77 22.92
C SER A 267 -13.16 1.53 22.90
N GLY A 268 -13.90 1.41 21.79
CA GLY A 268 -15.13 2.14 21.56
C GLY A 268 -14.86 3.65 21.45
N ASP A 269 -13.59 4.01 21.23
CA ASP A 269 -13.14 5.39 21.18
C ASP A 269 -13.71 6.10 19.95
N PRO A 270 -14.11 7.37 20.08
CA PRO A 270 -14.59 8.14 18.94
C PRO A 270 -13.50 8.30 17.89
N THR A 271 -13.84 8.06 16.62
CA THR A 271 -12.90 8.18 15.50
C THR A 271 -13.21 9.40 14.63
N VAL A 272 -12.16 10.00 14.06
CA VAL A 272 -12.25 10.99 12.98
C VAL A 272 -11.68 10.38 11.72
N GLU A 273 -12.54 10.11 10.74
CA GLU A 273 -12.18 9.42 9.51
C GLU A 273 -12.42 10.29 8.30
N GLY A 274 -11.56 10.16 7.30
CA GLY A 274 -11.68 10.96 6.10
C GLY A 274 -10.73 10.61 4.97
N VAL A 275 -10.79 11.47 3.96
CA VAL A 275 -9.97 11.38 2.75
C VAL A 275 -8.94 12.50 2.70
N LEU A 276 -7.77 12.16 2.16
CA LEU A 276 -6.69 13.06 1.82
C LEU A 276 -6.73 13.30 0.31
N SER A 277 -6.57 14.54 -0.14
CA SER A 277 -6.41 14.84 -1.56
C SER A 277 -5.49 16.03 -1.79
N ALA A 278 -5.00 16.16 -3.02
CA ALA A 278 -4.12 17.24 -3.43
C ALA A 278 -4.67 17.94 -4.66
N ALA A 279 -4.84 19.26 -4.61
CA ALA A 279 -5.20 20.03 -5.80
C ALA A 279 -4.14 19.85 -6.91
N GLY A 280 -4.59 19.88 -8.17
CA GLY A 280 -3.71 19.81 -9.34
C GLY A 280 -2.53 20.79 -9.25
N GLY A 281 -1.33 20.28 -9.51
CA GLY A 281 -0.09 21.07 -9.45
C GLY A 281 0.36 21.44 -8.03
N THR A 282 -0.07 20.74 -6.98
CA THR A 282 0.48 20.85 -5.62
C THR A 282 1.38 19.65 -5.26
N SER A 283 1.73 19.48 -4.00
CA SER A 283 2.38 18.25 -3.50
C SER A 283 1.38 17.10 -3.46
N ASP A 284 1.86 15.87 -3.59
CA ASP A 284 1.01 14.68 -3.48
C ASP A 284 0.49 14.50 -2.03
N ALA A 285 -0.78 14.15 -1.82
CA ALA A 285 -1.31 13.99 -0.45
C ALA A 285 -0.85 12.69 0.24
N ALA A 286 -0.36 11.71 -0.52
CA ALA A 286 0.19 10.47 0.01
C ALA A 286 1.43 10.72 0.88
N ILE A 287 2.11 11.87 0.74
CA ILE A 287 3.31 12.21 1.55
C ILE A 287 2.98 12.91 2.88
N LEU A 288 1.71 13.32 3.10
CA LEU A 288 1.33 14.10 4.27
C LEU A 288 1.67 13.38 5.57
N THR A 289 2.15 14.06 6.59
CA THR A 289 2.27 13.45 7.92
C THR A 289 1.09 13.89 8.78
N LEU A 290 0.44 12.93 9.43
CA LEU A 290 -0.67 13.16 10.36
C LEU A 290 -0.15 12.93 11.78
N THR A 291 -0.33 13.90 12.65
CA THR A 291 0.12 13.80 14.04
C THR A 291 -1.00 14.24 14.96
N GLY A 292 -1.55 13.28 15.70
CA GLY A 292 -2.49 13.53 16.78
C GLY A 292 -1.78 14.15 17.99
N SER A 293 -2.52 14.91 18.78
CA SER A 293 -2.05 15.45 20.06
C SER A 293 -3.20 15.54 21.05
N ASN A 294 -2.85 15.53 22.34
CA ASN A 294 -3.79 15.49 23.46
C ASN A 294 -4.64 14.20 23.45
N ASP A 295 -3.95 13.05 23.54
CA ASP A 295 -4.57 11.72 23.58
C ASP A 295 -5.30 11.38 22.26
N VAL A 296 -4.63 11.61 21.14
CA VAL A 296 -5.12 11.29 19.80
C VAL A 296 -4.03 10.51 19.08
N SER A 297 -4.38 9.34 18.55
CA SER A 297 -3.56 8.56 17.62
C SER A 297 -4.12 8.78 16.21
N CYS A 298 -3.27 8.99 15.21
CA CYS A 298 -3.70 9.22 13.83
C CYS A 298 -2.86 8.39 12.87
N ASN A 299 -3.54 7.65 12.00
CA ASN A 299 -2.93 6.74 11.05
C ASN A 299 -3.51 6.95 9.64
N LYS A 300 -2.71 6.62 8.62
CA LYS A 300 -3.19 6.50 7.26
C LYS A 300 -3.60 5.05 6.98
N LEU A 301 -4.83 4.88 6.54
CA LEU A 301 -5.33 3.58 6.11
C LEU A 301 -4.83 3.24 4.70
N THR A 302 -4.80 4.25 3.83
CA THR A 302 -4.28 4.15 2.45
C THR A 302 -3.50 5.41 2.09
N ASN A 303 -3.04 5.54 0.85
CA ASN A 303 -2.43 6.78 0.37
C ASN A 303 -3.41 7.96 0.30
N SER A 304 -4.71 7.71 0.46
CA SER A 304 -5.77 8.74 0.35
C SER A 304 -6.77 8.72 1.50
N GLU A 305 -6.60 7.88 2.52
CA GLU A 305 -7.55 7.73 3.63
C GLU A 305 -6.82 7.75 4.96
N PHE A 306 -7.48 8.30 5.98
CA PHE A 306 -6.95 8.39 7.32
C PHE A 306 -8.01 8.13 8.37
N ILE A 307 -7.53 7.77 9.55
CA ILE A 307 -8.30 7.64 10.78
C ILE A 307 -7.52 8.29 11.92
N CYS A 308 -8.24 8.96 12.82
CA CYS A 308 -7.71 9.40 14.10
C CYS A 308 -8.60 8.88 15.22
N GLU A 309 -8.03 8.17 16.18
CA GLU A 309 -8.72 7.69 17.37
C GLU A 309 -8.53 8.69 18.50
N ILE A 310 -9.64 9.09 19.14
CA ILE A 310 -9.65 10.05 20.24
C ILE A 310 -9.77 9.28 21.55
N GLY A 311 -8.67 9.22 22.29
CA GLY A 311 -8.60 8.50 23.55
C GLY A 311 -9.48 9.11 24.65
N PRO A 312 -9.79 8.33 25.69
CA PRO A 312 -10.74 8.70 26.74
C PRO A 312 -10.27 9.86 27.62
N LEU A 313 -8.98 10.22 27.58
CA LEU A 313 -8.39 11.33 28.34
C LEU A 313 -8.18 12.58 27.48
N ALA A 314 -8.64 12.57 26.23
CA ALA A 314 -8.47 13.68 25.32
C ALA A 314 -9.08 14.99 25.83
N THR A 315 -8.26 16.04 25.86
CA THR A 315 -8.69 17.39 26.20
C THR A 315 -8.28 18.35 25.10
N SER A 316 -9.26 18.93 24.40
CA SER A 316 -9.03 19.72 23.18
C SER A 316 -8.18 18.94 22.15
N PRO A 317 -8.67 17.80 21.65
CA PRO A 317 -7.94 16.96 20.71
C PRO A 317 -7.63 17.73 19.42
N THR A 318 -6.42 17.55 18.89
CA THR A 318 -5.97 18.23 17.66
C THR A 318 -5.30 17.28 16.70
N LEU A 319 -5.46 17.55 15.41
CA LEU A 319 -4.73 16.94 14.32
C LEU A 319 -3.80 17.97 13.69
N THR A 320 -2.50 17.67 13.66
CA THR A 320 -1.51 18.43 12.88
C THR A 320 -1.26 17.69 11.57
N VAL A 321 -1.41 18.39 10.45
CA VAL A 321 -1.10 17.89 9.11
C VAL A 321 0.13 18.63 8.60
N SER A 322 1.16 17.90 8.16
CA SER A 322 2.42 18.49 7.72
C SER A 322 3.02 17.76 6.50
N ASN A 323 4.27 18.09 6.15
CA ASN A 323 5.05 17.48 5.06
C ASN A 323 4.58 17.82 3.62
N TYR A 324 3.80 18.90 3.44
CA TYR A 324 3.43 19.42 2.13
C TYR A 324 4.20 20.72 1.83
N PHE A 325 4.88 20.81 0.69
CA PHE A 325 5.62 22.00 0.31
C PHE A 325 5.88 22.05 -1.19
N LYS A 326 5.79 23.25 -1.76
CA LYS A 326 6.20 23.52 -3.13
C LYS A 326 6.92 24.86 -3.20
N ASN A 327 8.09 24.86 -3.83
CA ASN A 327 8.93 26.04 -3.89
C ASN A 327 8.19 27.21 -4.56
N ASN A 328 8.20 28.38 -3.92
CA ASN A 328 7.48 29.59 -4.34
C ASN A 328 5.95 29.41 -4.48
N THR A 329 5.34 28.53 -3.70
CA THR A 329 3.88 28.36 -3.67
C THR A 329 3.41 28.25 -2.22
N ASP A 330 2.52 29.14 -1.81
CA ASP A 330 1.85 29.05 -0.51
C ASP A 330 0.81 27.93 -0.60
N LEU A 331 0.97 26.92 0.26
CA LEU A 331 0.07 25.78 0.36
C LEU A 331 -0.55 25.77 1.75
N ILE A 332 -1.82 25.35 1.84
CA ILE A 332 -2.56 25.16 3.08
C ILE A 332 -3.39 23.88 2.98
N ILE A 333 -3.63 23.22 4.10
CA ILE A 333 -4.62 22.14 4.16
C ILE A 333 -5.99 22.75 4.45
N CYS A 334 -6.97 22.44 3.61
CA CYS A 334 -8.35 22.84 3.83
C CYS A 334 -9.18 21.65 4.27
N SER A 335 -10.07 21.90 5.23
CA SER A 335 -11.10 20.94 5.64
C SER A 335 -12.49 21.49 5.38
N ASP A 336 -13.41 20.61 5.01
CA ASP A 336 -14.84 20.90 4.87
C ASP A 336 -15.59 20.87 6.22
N GLN A 337 -15.03 20.16 7.21
CA GLN A 337 -15.70 19.88 8.48
C GLN A 337 -14.89 20.26 9.72
N LEU A 338 -13.55 20.24 9.64
CA LEU A 338 -12.69 20.56 10.78
C LEU A 338 -12.38 22.05 10.85
N THR A 339 -12.37 22.58 12.08
CA THR A 339 -12.00 23.97 12.33
C THR A 339 -10.48 24.11 12.36
N THR A 340 -9.93 24.90 11.44
CA THR A 340 -8.49 25.26 11.46
C THR A 340 -8.18 26.14 12.66
N LEU A 341 -7.21 25.72 13.48
CA LEU A 341 -6.71 26.47 14.62
C LEU A 341 -5.52 27.35 14.26
N SER A 342 -4.61 26.81 13.45
CA SER A 342 -3.43 27.52 12.98
C SER A 342 -2.94 26.97 11.65
N HIS A 343 -2.16 27.78 10.95
CA HIS A 343 -1.41 27.38 9.77
C HIS A 343 -0.06 28.10 9.76
N VAL A 344 1.00 27.36 9.49
CA VAL A 344 2.37 27.87 9.39
C VAL A 344 2.86 27.68 7.96
N LEU A 345 3.22 28.80 7.32
CA LEU A 345 3.96 28.82 6.05
C LEU A 345 5.45 28.68 6.35
N GLY A 346 5.94 27.45 6.27
CA GLY A 346 7.34 27.09 6.33
C GLY A 346 8.07 27.25 4.99
N THR A 347 9.40 27.17 5.06
CA THR A 347 10.30 27.23 3.90
C THR A 347 10.69 25.84 3.39
N SER A 348 10.09 24.78 3.93
CA SER A 348 10.35 23.38 3.62
C SER A 348 9.15 22.50 4.01
N ALA A 349 9.11 21.26 3.53
CA ALA A 349 8.07 20.29 3.86
C ALA A 349 7.93 20.06 5.38
N ALA A 350 9.04 19.98 6.11
CA ALA A 350 9.07 19.77 7.56
C ALA A 350 8.57 20.98 8.39
N THR A 351 8.36 22.13 7.76
CA THR A 351 7.99 23.39 8.45
C THR A 351 6.63 23.94 8.03
N ASN A 352 6.02 23.33 7.01
CA ASN A 352 4.66 23.64 6.59
C ASN A 352 3.69 22.75 7.36
N GLU A 353 2.78 23.37 8.10
CA GLU A 353 1.77 22.64 8.86
C GLU A 353 0.43 23.39 8.95
N THR A 354 -0.64 22.62 9.08
CA THR A 354 -1.98 23.11 9.42
C THR A 354 -2.49 22.29 10.59
N VAL A 355 -2.98 22.97 11.63
CA VAL A 355 -3.54 22.33 12.84
C VAL A 355 -5.04 22.49 12.85
N PHE A 356 -5.75 21.39 13.09
CA PHE A 356 -7.20 21.31 13.18
C PHE A 356 -7.65 20.92 14.59
N ALA A 357 -8.77 21.47 15.03
CA ALA A 357 -9.50 20.95 16.18
C ALA A 357 -10.29 19.70 15.77
N LEU A 358 -10.17 18.62 16.55
CA LEU A 358 -10.97 17.42 16.36
C LEU A 358 -12.24 17.47 17.23
N PRO A 359 -13.41 17.05 16.70
CA PRO A 359 -14.61 16.94 17.50
C PRO A 359 -14.50 15.76 18.47
N PRO A 360 -14.68 15.95 19.79
CA PRO A 360 -14.53 14.85 20.76
C PRO A 360 -15.50 13.68 20.57
N ALA A 361 -16.61 13.89 19.85
CA ALA A 361 -17.59 12.84 19.55
C ALA A 361 -17.22 12.00 18.32
N GLY A 362 -16.09 12.30 17.66
CA GLY A 362 -15.74 11.71 16.38
C GLY A 362 -16.59 12.27 15.22
N ILE A 363 -16.15 12.02 13.99
CA ILE A 363 -16.87 12.36 12.77
C ILE A 363 -16.31 11.57 11.58
N THR A 364 -17.15 11.20 10.62
CA THR A 364 -16.70 10.50 9.41
C THR A 364 -16.92 11.35 8.17
N GLY A 365 -16.18 11.04 7.11
CA GLY A 365 -16.31 11.71 5.81
C GLY A 365 -15.62 13.08 5.77
N VAL A 366 -14.62 13.33 6.62
CA VAL A 366 -13.81 14.54 6.57
C VAL A 366 -13.03 14.58 5.26
N SER A 367 -12.98 15.74 4.61
CA SER A 367 -12.09 15.97 3.47
C SER A 367 -10.93 16.86 3.91
N LEU A 368 -9.69 16.43 3.66
CA LEU A 368 -8.48 17.24 3.83
C LEU A 368 -7.78 17.41 2.49
N VAL A 369 -7.73 18.65 1.99
CA VAL A 369 -7.22 18.96 0.65
C VAL A 369 -6.00 19.87 0.72
N ILE A 370 -4.87 19.47 0.13
CA ILE A 370 -3.75 20.38 -0.12
C ILE A 370 -4.21 21.39 -1.17
N SER A 371 -4.27 22.66 -0.78
CA SER A 371 -4.78 23.76 -1.60
C SER A 371 -3.74 24.86 -1.78
N ARG A 372 -3.72 25.44 -2.99
CA ARG A 372 -3.02 26.69 -3.31
C ARG A 372 -3.87 27.94 -3.08
N PHE A 373 -5.12 27.74 -2.68
CA PHE A 373 -6.10 28.79 -2.45
C PHE A 373 -6.53 28.78 -0.98
N PRO A 374 -6.90 29.93 -0.40
CA PRO A 374 -7.49 29.98 0.93
C PRO A 374 -8.71 29.06 1.03
N CYS A 375 -8.89 28.45 2.20
CA CYS A 375 -10.06 27.62 2.49
C CYS A 375 -11.32 28.48 2.43
N SER A 376 -12.31 28.02 1.66
CA SER A 376 -13.54 28.76 1.34
C SER A 376 -14.68 28.47 2.28
#